data_AF-A0A6A5GZW3-F1
#
_entry.id   AF-A0A6A5GZW3-F1
#
_cell.length_a   1.000
_cell.length_b   1.000
_cell.length_c   1.000
_cell.angle_alpha   90.00
_cell.angle_beta   90.00
_cell.angle_gamma   90.00
#
_symmetry.space_group_name_H-M   'P 1'
#
loop_
_entity.id
_entity.type
_entity.pdbx_description
1 polymer ?
#
loop_
_entity_poly.entity_id
_entity_poly.type
_entity_poly.pdbx_seq_one_letter_code
_entity_poly.pdbx_strand_id
1 'polypeptide(L)'
;MTVCKIPVQFIDSKEPMVLSDPELIKKIPLVERAINAYNPDWETTDTIVKTPLVIPFAKRGGKFVLDNMLKYQTLNKKSIDFEEARNKTFAEYSEIMDVAQHMGCEDFLLCFDYGIFKWLCDNMRNY
;
A
#
# COMPACT_ATOMS: atom_id res chain seq x y z
N MET A 1 -5.48 -21.28 12.49
CA MET A 1 -5.40 -20.07 11.64
C MET A 1 -6.42 -20.21 10.54
N THR A 2 -7.25 -19.20 10.36
CA THR A 2 -8.19 -19.09 9.24
C THR A 2 -7.45 -18.62 7.99
N VAL A 3 -7.92 -19.03 6.82
CA VAL A 3 -7.35 -18.64 5.53
C VAL A 3 -8.09 -17.43 5.00
N CYS A 4 -7.44 -16.28 4.85
CA CYS A 4 -7.98 -15.14 4.12
C CYS A 4 -7.16 -14.89 2.85
N LYS A 5 -7.80 -14.81 1.69
CA LYS A 5 -7.16 -14.50 0.41
C LYS A 5 -8.02 -13.55 -0.40
N ILE A 6 -7.49 -12.36 -0.68
CA ILE A 6 -8.10 -11.36 -1.55
C ILE A 6 -7.16 -11.06 -2.73
N PRO A 7 -7.55 -11.41 -3.97
CA PRO A 7 -6.78 -11.04 -5.16
C PRO A 7 -7.01 -9.56 -5.49
N VAL A 8 -5.93 -8.83 -5.71
CA VAL A 8 -5.89 -7.43 -6.14
C VAL A 8 -5.31 -7.36 -7.55
N GLN A 9 -6.07 -6.85 -8.50
CA GLN A 9 -5.70 -6.80 -9.92
C GLN A 9 -5.42 -5.38 -10.37
N PHE A 10 -4.20 -5.13 -10.85
CA PHE A 10 -3.82 -3.86 -11.48
C PHE A 10 -4.08 -3.91 -12.99
N ILE A 11 -4.39 -2.77 -13.60
CA ILE A 11 -4.86 -2.69 -15.01
C ILE A 11 -3.82 -3.13 -16.04
N ASP A 12 -2.54 -2.96 -15.72
CA ASP A 12 -1.40 -3.30 -16.57
C ASP A 12 -0.87 -4.72 -16.32
N SER A 13 -1.49 -5.46 -15.40
CA SER A 13 -1.10 -6.83 -15.06
C SER A 13 -2.22 -7.80 -15.40
N LYS A 14 -1.86 -9.02 -15.85
CA LYS A 14 -2.80 -10.13 -16.03
C LYS A 14 -2.94 -11.00 -14.79
N GLU A 15 -1.95 -10.95 -13.90
CA GLU A 15 -1.89 -11.77 -12.71
C GLU A 15 -2.18 -10.91 -11.47
N PRO A 16 -3.17 -11.30 -10.64
CA PRO A 16 -3.48 -10.56 -9.44
C PRO A 16 -2.41 -10.79 -8.37
N MET A 17 -2.19 -9.78 -7.54
CA MET A 17 -1.46 -9.91 -6.29
C MET A 17 -2.42 -10.41 -5.21
N VAL A 18 -2.11 -11.55 -4.58
CA VAL A 18 -2.96 -12.09 -3.51
C VAL A 18 -2.50 -11.53 -2.18
N LEU A 19 -3.37 -10.79 -1.50
CA LEU A 19 -3.15 -10.40 -0.11
C LEU A 19 -3.73 -11.47 0.80
N SER A 20 -2.93 -11.91 1.77
CA SER A 20 -3.30 -12.93 2.75
C SER A 20 -2.89 -12.61 4.18
N ASP A 21 -2.17 -11.51 4.39
CA ASP A 21 -1.78 -11.03 5.71
C ASP A 21 -2.94 -10.20 6.29
N PRO A 22 -3.58 -10.65 7.40
CA PRO A 22 -4.68 -9.93 8.03
C PRO A 22 -4.28 -8.52 8.51
N GLU A 23 -3.03 -8.33 8.96
CA GLU A 23 -2.57 -7.01 9.40
C GLU A 23 -2.51 -6.05 8.22
N LEU A 24 -1.92 -6.49 7.10
CA LEU A 24 -1.90 -5.71 5.86
C LEU A 24 -3.30 -5.39 5.34
N ILE A 25 -4.21 -6.36 5.34
CA ILE A 25 -5.59 -6.19 4.85
C ILE A 25 -6.32 -5.10 5.64
N LYS A 26 -6.24 -5.13 6.98
CA LYS A 26 -6.84 -4.11 7.87
C LYS A 26 -6.25 -2.72 7.68
N LYS A 27 -5.00 -2.66 7.22
CA LYS A 27 -4.28 -1.40 7.03
C LYS A 27 -4.56 -0.72 5.69
N ILE A 28 -5.28 -1.36 4.77
CA ILE A 28 -5.61 -0.81 3.47
C ILE A 28 -7.14 -0.62 3.40
N PRO A 29 -7.67 0.60 3.61
CA PRO A 29 -9.11 0.82 3.77
C PRO A 29 -9.99 0.38 2.60
N LEU A 30 -9.48 0.44 1.37
CA LEU A 30 -10.21 -0.10 0.22
C LEU A 30 -10.33 -1.63 0.28
N VAL A 31 -9.26 -2.32 0.65
CA VAL A 31 -9.21 -3.79 0.75
C VAL A 31 -10.05 -4.26 1.94
N GLU A 32 -9.91 -3.61 3.09
CA GLU A 32 -10.71 -3.90 4.29
C GLU A 32 -12.21 -3.75 4.02
N ARG A 33 -12.63 -2.66 3.37
CA ARG A 33 -14.04 -2.48 2.98
C ARG A 33 -14.52 -3.57 2.02
N ALA A 34 -13.68 -3.94 1.05
CA ALA A 34 -14.03 -4.96 0.06
C ALA A 34 -14.21 -6.34 0.70
N ILE A 35 -13.31 -6.75 1.60
CA ILE A 35 -13.41 -8.04 2.29
C ILE A 35 -14.57 -8.05 3.29
N ASN A 36 -14.80 -6.96 4.03
CA ASN A 36 -15.93 -6.85 4.95
C ASN A 36 -17.29 -6.92 4.21
N ALA A 37 -17.38 -6.34 3.01
CA ALA A 37 -18.58 -6.45 2.18
C ALA A 37 -18.77 -7.87 1.62
N TYR A 38 -17.70 -8.63 1.41
CA TYR A 38 -17.76 -10.02 0.93
C TYR A 38 -18.09 -11.01 2.05
N ASN A 39 -17.44 -10.87 3.19
CA ASN A 39 -17.65 -11.67 4.40
C ASN A 39 -17.25 -10.85 5.63
N PRO A 40 -18.21 -10.34 6.44
CA PRO A 40 -17.91 -9.59 7.66
C PRO A 40 -17.11 -10.38 8.71
N ASP A 41 -17.25 -11.71 8.72
CA ASP A 41 -16.60 -12.61 9.70
C ASP A 41 -15.26 -13.18 9.18
N TRP A 42 -14.63 -12.52 8.19
CA TRP A 42 -13.44 -13.04 7.51
C TRP A 42 -12.23 -13.27 8.42
N GLU A 43 -12.20 -12.65 9.61
CA GLU A 43 -11.14 -12.87 10.59
C GLU A 43 -11.27 -14.23 11.29
N THR A 44 -12.50 -14.71 11.45
CA THR A 44 -12.82 -15.95 12.18
C THR A 44 -13.26 -17.09 11.26
N THR A 45 -13.39 -16.83 9.96
CA THR A 45 -13.84 -17.80 8.96
C THR A 45 -12.94 -17.81 7.73
N ASP A 46 -12.73 -19.01 7.16
CA ASP A 46 -11.99 -19.14 5.91
C ASP A 46 -12.69 -18.38 4.77
N THR A 47 -11.96 -17.43 4.18
CA THR A 47 -12.46 -16.50 3.19
C THR A 47 -11.52 -16.45 1.99
N ILE A 48 -11.98 -16.96 0.86
CA ILE A 48 -11.26 -16.88 -0.42
C ILE A 48 -12.14 -16.12 -1.40
N VAL A 49 -11.73 -14.88 -1.70
CA VAL A 49 -12.43 -14.03 -2.66
C VAL A 49 -12.14 -14.52 -4.08
N LYS A 50 -13.18 -14.83 -4.85
CA LYS A 50 -13.05 -15.37 -6.21
C LYS A 50 -12.81 -14.28 -7.25
N THR A 51 -13.45 -13.12 -7.09
CA THR A 51 -13.37 -11.99 -8.03
C THR A 51 -12.33 -10.99 -7.54
N PRO A 52 -11.29 -10.69 -8.33
CA PRO A 52 -10.28 -9.72 -7.91
C PRO A 52 -10.84 -8.31 -7.69
N LEU A 53 -10.32 -7.63 -6.68
CA LEU A 53 -10.48 -6.19 -6.52
C LEU A 53 -9.63 -5.48 -7.58
N VAL A 54 -10.29 -4.83 -8.54
CA VAL A 54 -9.60 -4.13 -9.63
C VAL A 54 -9.17 -2.74 -9.18
N ILE A 55 -7.88 -2.44 -9.35
CA ILE A 55 -7.25 -1.16 -9.05
C ILE A 55 -6.93 -0.47 -10.37
N PRO A 56 -7.49 0.73 -10.65
CA PRO A 56 -7.36 1.41 -11.94
C PRO A 56 -6.00 2.11 -12.13
N PHE A 57 -4.91 1.47 -11.69
CA PHE A 57 -3.55 2.01 -11.72
C PHE A 57 -2.53 0.93 -12.10
N ALA A 58 -1.34 1.36 -12.50
CA ALA A 58 -0.24 0.47 -12.81
C ALA A 58 0.25 -0.30 -11.57
N LYS A 59 0.68 -1.55 -11.79
CA LYS A 59 1.15 -2.47 -10.75
C LYS A 59 2.39 -1.93 -10.04
N ARG A 60 3.22 -1.12 -10.69
CA ARG A 60 4.46 -0.60 -10.10
C ARG A 60 4.20 0.20 -8.82
N GLY A 61 3.38 1.25 -8.89
CA GLY A 61 2.98 2.05 -7.71
C GLY A 61 2.21 1.21 -6.70
N GLY A 62 1.28 0.39 -7.20
CA GLY A 62 0.52 -0.59 -6.43
C GLY A 62 1.36 -1.49 -5.53
N LYS A 63 2.32 -2.16 -6.15
CA LYS A 63 3.23 -3.08 -5.48
C LYS A 63 4.03 -2.36 -4.39
N PHE A 64 4.52 -1.15 -4.68
CA PHE A 64 5.28 -0.40 -3.69
C PHE A 64 4.46 -0.07 -2.43
N VAL A 65 3.22 0.39 -2.61
CA VAL A 65 2.30 0.66 -1.49
C VAL A 65 2.08 -0.60 -0.68
N LEU A 66 1.76 -1.71 -1.35
CA LEU A 66 1.48 -2.99 -0.68
C LEU A 66 2.71 -3.54 0.07
N ASP A 67 3.89 -3.50 -0.54
CA ASP A 67 5.14 -4.00 0.06
C ASP A 67 5.58 -3.18 1.28
N ASN A 68 5.29 -1.87 1.31
CA ASN A 68 5.79 -0.95 2.33
C ASN A 68 4.71 -0.48 3.31
N MET A 69 3.48 -0.97 3.17
CA MET A 69 2.31 -0.48 3.89
C MET A 69 2.54 -0.51 5.41
N LEU A 70 3.02 -1.63 5.95
CA LEU A 70 3.24 -1.80 7.38
C LEU A 70 4.42 -0.98 7.91
N LYS A 71 5.40 -0.66 7.03
CA LYS A 71 6.59 0.13 7.39
C LYS A 71 6.25 1.61 7.50
N TYR A 72 5.50 2.14 6.53
CA TYR A 72 5.24 3.57 6.41
C TYR A 72 3.91 3.97 7.04
N GLN A 73 3.63 3.55 8.27
CA GLN A 73 2.35 3.83 8.93
C GLN A 73 2.48 4.42 10.33
N THR A 74 3.67 4.86 10.73
CA THR A 74 3.91 5.37 12.08
C THR A 74 3.89 6.89 12.15
N LEU A 75 3.32 7.39 13.25
CA LEU A 75 3.40 8.80 13.65
C LEU A 75 4.83 9.21 14.04
N ASN A 76 5.66 8.26 14.49
CA ASN A 76 7.07 8.50 14.79
C ASN A 76 7.94 8.34 13.52
N LYS A 77 7.73 9.23 12.56
CA LYS A 77 8.40 9.20 11.25
C LYS A 77 9.93 9.32 11.33
N LYS A 78 10.48 9.79 12.47
CA LYS A 78 11.93 9.98 12.64
C LYS A 78 12.71 8.66 12.76
N SER A 79 12.07 7.57 13.18
CA SER A 79 12.71 6.26 13.36
C SER A 79 12.66 5.36 12.12
N ILE A 80 12.03 5.82 11.04
CA ILE A 80 11.89 5.03 9.82
C ILE A 80 13.09 5.30 8.91
N ASP A 81 13.64 4.22 8.35
CA ASP A 81 14.51 4.31 7.19
C ASP A 81 13.67 4.30 5.90
N PHE A 82 13.82 5.35 5.10
CA PHE A 82 13.06 5.57 3.86
C PHE A 82 13.84 5.15 2.61
N GLU A 83 14.75 4.18 2.72
CA GLU A 83 15.61 3.74 1.61
C GLU A 83 14.84 3.43 0.33
N GLU A 84 13.70 2.74 0.43
CA GLU A 84 12.89 2.35 -0.71
C GLU A 84 12.25 3.57 -1.41
N ALA A 85 12.01 4.64 -0.67
CA ALA A 85 11.49 5.91 -1.18
C ALA A 85 12.59 6.80 -1.78
N ARG A 86 13.80 6.80 -1.22
CA ARG A 86 14.92 7.69 -1.63
C ARG A 86 15.35 7.52 -3.09
N ASN A 87 15.17 6.32 -3.65
CA ASN A 87 15.64 5.99 -5.00
C ASN A 87 14.55 6.11 -6.07
N LYS A 88 13.40 6.70 -5.75
CA LYS A 88 12.28 6.85 -6.68
C LYS A 88 12.43 8.06 -7.57
N THR A 89 12.11 7.87 -8.85
CA THR A 89 11.92 8.97 -9.78
C THR A 89 10.63 9.74 -9.46
N PHE A 90 10.51 10.98 -9.93
CA PHE A 90 9.28 11.76 -9.77
C PHE A 90 8.05 11.05 -10.36
N ALA A 91 8.21 10.38 -11.50
CA ALA A 91 7.12 9.61 -12.11
C ALA A 91 6.67 8.44 -11.22
N GLU A 92 7.61 7.68 -10.64
CA GLU A 92 7.28 6.62 -9.69
C GLU A 92 6.62 7.17 -8.43
N TYR A 93 7.04 8.33 -7.96
CA TYR A 93 6.44 9.00 -6.81
C TYR A 93 4.95 9.32 -7.05
N SER A 94 4.63 9.95 -8.18
CA SER A 94 3.25 10.26 -8.55
C SER A 94 2.39 8.99 -8.61
N GLU A 95 2.90 7.91 -9.22
CA GLU A 95 2.18 6.63 -9.26
C GLU A 95 1.92 6.04 -7.88
N ILE A 96 2.89 6.13 -6.96
CA ILE A 96 2.74 5.64 -5.58
C ILE A 96 1.68 6.46 -4.84
N MET A 97 1.73 7.79 -4.96
CA MET A 97 0.75 8.68 -4.33
C MET A 97 -0.66 8.42 -4.83
N ASP A 98 -0.85 8.34 -6.15
CA ASP A 98 -2.18 8.14 -6.76
C ASP A 98 -2.82 6.83 -6.28
N VAL A 99 -2.04 5.74 -6.23
CA VAL A 99 -2.49 4.45 -5.71
C VAL A 99 -2.81 4.55 -4.23
N ALA A 100 -1.92 5.09 -3.40
CA ALA A 100 -2.14 5.16 -1.96
C ALA A 100 -3.37 6.03 -1.63
N GLN A 101 -3.57 7.14 -2.35
CA GLN A 101 -4.76 7.97 -2.22
C GLN A 101 -6.02 7.19 -2.62
N HIS A 102 -5.99 6.48 -3.75
CA HIS A 102 -7.13 5.67 -4.19
C HIS A 102 -7.49 4.56 -3.18
N MET A 103 -6.47 3.94 -2.57
CA MET A 103 -6.66 2.89 -1.58
C MET A 103 -7.07 3.42 -0.19
N GLY A 104 -7.03 4.74 0.03
CA GLY A 104 -7.36 5.39 1.29
C GLY A 104 -6.23 5.34 2.33
N CYS A 105 -4.99 5.19 1.90
CA CYS A 105 -3.83 4.97 2.75
C CYS A 105 -3.22 6.29 3.28
N GLU A 106 -3.97 7.08 4.05
CA GLU A 106 -3.57 8.43 4.49
C GLU A 106 -2.29 8.45 5.35
N ASP A 107 -2.19 7.55 6.33
CA ASP A 107 -0.99 7.45 7.18
C ASP A 107 0.25 7.11 6.35
N PHE A 108 0.07 6.29 5.31
CA PHE A 108 1.12 5.96 4.35
C PHE A 108 1.58 7.18 3.57
N LEU A 109 0.64 7.94 3.00
CA LEU A 109 0.95 9.16 2.27
C LEU A 109 1.73 10.14 3.16
N LEU A 110 1.21 10.41 4.36
CA LEU A 110 1.85 11.31 5.32
C LEU A 110 3.27 10.87 5.69
N CYS A 111 3.49 9.58 5.82
CA CYS A 111 4.78 9.01 6.17
C CYS A 111 5.76 9.04 5.00
N PHE A 112 5.29 8.63 3.82
CA PHE A 112 6.05 8.59 2.58
C PHE A 112 6.49 9.98 2.12
N ASP A 113 5.57 10.96 2.13
CA ASP A 113 5.84 12.36 1.80
C ASP A 113 6.95 12.92 2.72
N TYR A 114 6.87 12.65 4.03
CA TYR A 114 7.89 13.08 4.98
C TYR A 114 9.27 12.49 4.64
N GLY A 115 9.35 11.21 4.27
CA GLY A 115 10.60 10.56 3.89
C GLY A 115 11.29 11.27 2.72
N ILE A 116 10.50 11.70 1.74
CA ILE A 116 10.97 12.40 0.55
C ILE A 116 11.35 13.83 0.86
N PHE A 117 10.51 14.58 1.57
CA PHE A 117 10.85 15.94 2.00
C PHE A 117 12.12 15.97 2.82
N LYS A 118 12.29 15.02 3.74
CA LYS A 118 13.51 14.89 4.54
C LYS A 118 14.72 14.63 3.64
N TRP A 119 14.62 13.68 2.72
CA TRP A 119 15.72 13.38 1.79
C TRP A 119 16.10 14.59 0.93
N LEU A 120 15.13 15.32 0.38
CA LEU A 120 15.39 16.55 -0.39
C LEU A 120 16.10 17.59 0.46
N CYS A 121 15.62 17.87 1.68
CA CYS A 121 16.26 18.82 2.60
C CYS A 121 17.70 18.43 2.96
N ASP A 122 17.95 17.15 3.21
CA ASP A 122 19.27 16.64 3.57
C ASP A 122 20.27 16.71 2.39
N ASN A 123 19.80 16.56 1.15
CA ASN A 123 20.64 16.58 -0.05
C ASN A 123 20.79 17.97 -0.69
N MET A 124 19.82 18.88 -0.50
CA MET A 124 19.95 20.28 -0.94
C MET A 124 20.92 21.09 -0.07
N ARG A 125 21.16 20.69 1.18
CA ARG A 125 22.13 21.36 2.08
C ARG A 125 23.60 21.13 1.70
N ASN A 126 23.88 20.21 0.79
CA ASN A 126 25.23 19.85 0.36
C ASN A 126 25.64 20.57 -0.94
N TYR A 127 24.83 21.51 -1.44
CA TYR A 127 25.10 22.41 -2.56
C TYR A 127 25.07 23.85 -2.08
#